data_AF-A0A502D4X9-F1
#
_entry.id   AF-A0A502D4X9-F1
#
_cell.length_a   1.000
_cell.length_b   1.000
_cell.length_c   1.000
_cell.angle_alpha   90.00
_cell.angle_beta   90.00
_cell.angle_gamma   90.00
#
_symmetry.space_group_name_H-M   'P 1'
#
loop_
_entity.id
_entity.type
_entity.pdbx_description
1 polymer ?
#
loop_
_entity_poly.entity_id
_entity_poly.type
_entity_poly.pdbx_seq_one_letter_code
_entity_poly.pdbx_strand_id
1 'polypeptide(L)'
;MADHDDWTADDDAQLRAALGSLRADVEGAPLPDVRFVKARGMARRRQRLFSWTAAAAAAAVVVGTVGYSQFGRDASLETPPATRSSTTSAAPSPTTTDSIGQPGALPLLQEWTRALDLKGTARMTTQDPKSADWASFECLTSIPQGQKLRQEVTLDAGGFQGGQTQFAVSSKLHPDTVAEGIASDIRQCQQGPDFAVTGASLSGDLHGPYRTTQIFSYTAGDAGSGWFVVVPGPSDVTLIQIIDAAHPKSVFTVEQVVDLAQIAKDRLKWYGSGAAPTTPATTTSTSSGPKAIDQVMQITGPAPVPASKYFIAASQWSDPLLGPGGKTYAGQGNPGDTLGDIGVFCETKDFLSGFGGRLGEVEIQSGPGDGNVIGHQRVRIDDADTSTPEGAALAKQSVTSQLAQEESTLVRGCTEPDGKVTTTTGPTDGTFLLTKKVTGDASGTDYRWVGVTPLATPGAWTTIVFHQTSDGQGFQGTPKQAFAELDRLLALARQK
;
A
#
# COMPACT_ATOMS: atom_id res chain seq x y z
N MET A 1 19.21 -15.55 41.92
CA MET A 1 19.53 -16.57 40.91
C MET A 1 18.23 -16.77 40.16
N ALA A 2 18.19 -16.36 38.90
CA ALA A 2 16.97 -16.48 38.09
C ALA A 2 16.84 -17.95 37.67
N ASP A 3 15.70 -18.55 37.99
CA ASP A 3 15.34 -19.89 37.52
C ASP A 3 15.30 -19.86 36.00
N HIS A 4 15.99 -20.82 35.38
CA HIS A 4 15.88 -21.06 33.95
C HIS A 4 14.48 -21.62 33.70
N ASP A 5 13.67 -20.91 32.90
CA ASP A 5 12.42 -21.46 32.36
C ASP A 5 12.74 -22.75 31.60
N ASP A 6 12.36 -23.88 32.20
CA ASP A 6 12.60 -25.21 31.68
C ASP A 6 11.70 -25.44 30.46
N TRP A 7 12.32 -25.39 29.28
CA TRP A 7 11.73 -25.82 28.01
C TRP A 7 11.10 -27.22 28.15
N THR A 8 9.78 -27.30 27.99
CA THR A 8 9.04 -28.53 28.24
C THR A 8 8.92 -29.41 27.00
N ALA A 9 8.50 -30.67 27.19
CA ALA A 9 8.20 -31.57 26.08
C ALA A 9 7.01 -31.08 25.22
N ASP A 10 6.10 -30.30 25.82
CA ASP A 10 4.95 -29.73 25.12
C ASP A 10 5.37 -28.55 24.23
N ASP A 11 6.33 -27.74 24.66
CA ASP A 11 6.93 -26.66 23.84
C ASP A 11 7.63 -27.24 22.60
N ASP A 12 8.33 -28.36 22.78
CA ASP A 12 9.00 -29.10 21.71
C ASP A 12 7.98 -29.75 20.73
N ALA A 13 6.82 -30.20 21.22
CA ALA A 13 5.73 -30.69 20.38
C ALA A 13 5.07 -29.56 19.58
N GLN A 14 4.83 -28.40 20.19
CA GLN A 14 4.31 -27.21 19.51
C GLN A 14 5.28 -26.70 18.44
N LEU A 15 6.57 -26.64 18.75
CA LEU A 15 7.60 -26.23 17.78
C LEU A 15 7.63 -27.17 16.58
N ARG A 16 7.58 -28.49 16.78
CA ARG A 16 7.52 -29.45 15.66
C ARG A 16 6.25 -29.31 14.84
N ALA A 17 5.11 -29.06 15.47
CA ALA A 17 3.85 -28.84 14.75
C ALA A 17 3.89 -27.56 13.90
N ALA A 18 4.44 -26.47 14.45
CA ALA A 18 4.61 -25.20 13.74
C ALA A 18 5.61 -25.32 12.57
N LEU A 19 6.71 -26.06 12.76
CA LEU A 19 7.67 -26.33 11.68
C LEU A 19 7.07 -27.27 10.61
N GLY A 20 6.21 -28.20 11.02
CA GLY A 20 5.45 -29.08 10.11
C GLY A 20 4.47 -28.31 9.23
N SER A 21 3.72 -27.36 9.79
CA SER A 21 2.80 -26.51 9.02
C SER A 21 3.56 -25.56 8.10
N LEU A 22 4.66 -24.95 8.57
CA LEU A 22 5.51 -24.10 7.74
C LEU A 22 6.09 -24.86 6.56
N ARG A 23 6.49 -26.12 6.77
CA ARG A 23 6.96 -26.99 5.68
C ARG A 23 5.85 -27.24 4.66
N ALA A 24 4.63 -27.55 5.09
CA ALA A 24 3.50 -27.75 4.19
C ALA A 24 3.14 -26.47 3.41
N ASP A 25 3.25 -25.30 4.03
CA ASP A 25 3.02 -24.01 3.38
C ASP A 25 4.11 -23.70 2.34
N VAL A 26 5.38 -24.01 2.65
CA VAL A 26 6.52 -23.83 1.73
C VAL A 26 6.45 -24.83 0.56
N GLU A 27 6.03 -26.07 0.81
CA GLU A 27 5.87 -27.10 -0.23
C GLU A 27 4.60 -26.86 -1.07
N GLY A 28 3.57 -26.22 -0.51
CA GLY A 28 2.31 -25.88 -1.18
C GLY A 28 2.35 -24.56 -1.97
N ALA A 29 3.31 -23.68 -1.68
CA ALA A 29 3.52 -22.47 -2.46
C ALA A 29 4.18 -22.84 -3.81
N PRO A 30 3.54 -22.55 -4.96
CA PRO A 30 4.19 -22.74 -6.25
C PRO A 30 5.45 -21.88 -6.30
N LEU A 31 6.61 -22.53 -6.28
CA LEU A 31 7.89 -21.85 -6.45
C LEU A 31 7.87 -21.11 -7.79
N PRO A 32 8.37 -19.86 -7.87
CA PRO A 32 8.51 -19.16 -9.13
C PRO A 32 9.27 -20.04 -10.13
N ASP A 33 8.80 -20.09 -11.37
CA ASP A 33 9.43 -20.88 -12.43
C ASP A 33 10.95 -20.61 -12.42
N VAL A 34 11.74 -21.67 -12.48
CA VAL A 34 13.21 -21.64 -12.55
C VAL A 34 13.68 -20.71 -13.68
N ARG A 35 12.88 -20.53 -14.74
CA ARG A 35 13.12 -19.58 -15.83
C ARG A 35 13.09 -18.13 -15.36
N PHE A 36 12.18 -17.76 -14.46
CA PHE A 36 12.08 -16.41 -13.87
C PHE A 36 13.28 -16.12 -12.96
N VAL A 37 13.67 -17.09 -12.11
CA VAL A 37 14.85 -16.96 -11.24
C VAL A 37 16.13 -16.87 -12.07
N LYS A 38 16.24 -17.61 -13.18
CA LYS A 38 17.39 -17.55 -14.09
C LYS A 38 17.43 -16.27 -14.91
N ALA A 39 16.29 -15.76 -15.42
CA ALA A 39 16.23 -14.49 -16.13
C ALA A 39 16.66 -13.33 -15.23
N ARG A 40 16.11 -13.26 -14.01
CA ARG A 40 16.45 -12.24 -13.00
C ARG A 40 17.88 -12.39 -12.48
N GLY A 41 18.37 -13.63 -12.34
CA GLY A 41 19.74 -13.96 -11.94
C GLY A 41 20.80 -13.63 -13.01
N MET A 42 20.51 -13.86 -14.29
CA MET A 42 21.44 -13.57 -15.39
C MET A 42 21.58 -12.06 -15.68
N ALA A 43 20.49 -11.28 -15.56
CA ALA A 43 20.53 -9.83 -15.64
C ALA A 43 21.42 -9.22 -14.53
N ARG A 44 21.25 -9.68 -13.28
CA ARG A 44 22.09 -9.27 -12.13
C ARG A 44 23.57 -9.66 -12.30
N ARG A 45 23.88 -10.83 -12.87
CA ARG A 45 25.27 -11.27 -13.07
C ARG A 45 26.00 -10.44 -14.13
N ARG A 46 25.31 -10.00 -15.18
CA ARG A 46 25.88 -9.13 -16.23
C ARG A 46 26.09 -7.69 -15.76
N GLN A 47 25.17 -7.10 -14.98
CA GLN A 47 25.37 -5.76 -14.40
C GLN A 47 26.55 -5.71 -13.42
N ARG A 48 26.76 -6.76 -12.63
CA ARG A 48 27.96 -6.88 -11.78
C ARG A 48 29.25 -7.07 -12.58
N LEU A 49 29.19 -7.71 -13.74
CA LEU A 49 30.35 -7.83 -14.64
C LEU A 49 30.72 -6.48 -15.27
N PHE A 50 29.76 -5.62 -15.61
CA PHE A 50 30.03 -4.29 -16.15
C PHE A 50 30.51 -3.27 -15.11
N SER A 51 30.07 -3.36 -13.85
CA SER A 51 30.61 -2.50 -12.79
C SER A 51 32.03 -2.91 -12.36
N TRP A 52 32.39 -4.18 -12.55
CA TRP A 52 33.74 -4.68 -12.28
C TRP A 52 34.75 -4.39 -13.41
N THR A 53 34.33 -4.31 -14.68
CA THR A 53 35.24 -4.01 -15.80
C THR A 53 35.72 -2.56 -15.83
N ALA A 54 34.99 -1.60 -15.23
CA ALA A 54 35.47 -0.23 -15.05
C ALA A 54 36.58 -0.10 -13.98
N ALA A 55 36.66 -1.04 -13.03
CA ALA A 55 37.65 -1.03 -11.94
C ALA A 55 38.83 -2.00 -12.17
N ALA A 56 38.73 -2.94 -13.11
CA ALA A 56 39.71 -4.01 -13.32
C ALA A 56 40.42 -3.95 -14.69
N ALA A 57 40.90 -2.77 -15.08
CA ALA A 57 41.98 -2.65 -16.07
C ALA A 57 43.37 -3.03 -15.49
N ALA A 58 43.44 -3.54 -14.26
CA ALA A 58 44.68 -3.93 -13.61
C ALA A 58 44.50 -5.19 -12.74
N ALA A 59 44.58 -6.38 -13.35
CA ALA A 59 45.24 -7.59 -12.84
C ALA A 59 44.82 -8.85 -13.64
N ALA A 60 45.78 -9.75 -13.85
CA ALA A 60 45.78 -10.85 -14.82
C ALA A 60 45.33 -12.22 -14.24
N VAL A 61 44.65 -13.05 -15.08
CA VAL A 61 44.70 -14.55 -15.27
C VAL A 61 44.28 -15.43 -14.03
N VAL A 62 43.43 -16.48 -14.01
CA VAL A 62 43.23 -17.76 -14.79
C VAL A 62 41.83 -18.37 -14.51
N VAL A 63 41.28 -19.04 -15.54
CA VAL A 63 40.34 -20.19 -15.67
C VAL A 63 39.73 -20.90 -14.44
N GLY A 64 38.46 -21.30 -14.58
CA GLY A 64 37.87 -22.46 -13.87
C GLY A 64 36.44 -22.82 -14.32
N THR A 65 36.31 -23.78 -15.25
CA THR A 65 35.05 -24.47 -15.60
C THR A 65 34.81 -25.67 -14.69
N VAL A 66 33.58 -25.88 -14.21
CA VAL A 66 33.07 -27.19 -13.79
C VAL A 66 31.61 -27.32 -14.22
N GLY A 67 31.31 -28.39 -14.95
CA GLY A 67 29.96 -28.90 -15.22
C GLY A 67 29.68 -30.22 -14.49
N TYR A 68 28.52 -30.82 -14.83
CA TYR A 68 27.92 -32.15 -14.52
C TYR A 68 26.51 -31.98 -13.88
N SER A 69 25.42 -32.27 -14.61
CA SER A 69 24.74 -33.55 -14.96
C SER A 69 23.71 -33.97 -13.89
N GLN A 70 22.39 -33.91 -14.14
CA GLN A 70 21.53 -34.90 -14.81
C GLN A 70 21.15 -36.13 -13.94
N PHE A 71 19.86 -36.23 -13.58
CA PHE A 71 19.00 -37.42 -13.34
C PHE A 71 17.56 -36.84 -13.15
N GLY A 72 16.42 -37.32 -13.68
CA GLY A 72 16.06 -38.46 -14.52
C GLY A 72 14.84 -39.23 -13.95
N ARG A 73 13.63 -39.03 -14.54
CA ARG A 73 12.38 -39.88 -14.54
C ARG A 73 11.48 -39.91 -13.26
N ASP A 74 10.16 -40.18 -13.27
CA ASP A 74 9.10 -40.42 -14.28
C ASP A 74 7.67 -40.24 -13.66
N ALA A 75 6.71 -39.98 -14.56
CA ALA A 75 5.23 -39.99 -14.58
C ALA A 75 4.28 -40.36 -13.38
N SER A 76 3.29 -39.47 -13.21
CA SER A 76 1.81 -39.61 -13.10
C SER A 76 1.14 -40.38 -11.95
N LEU A 77 0.21 -39.70 -11.26
CA LEU A 77 -1.15 -40.17 -10.99
C LEU A 77 -2.10 -38.96 -10.84
N GLU A 78 -3.22 -39.02 -11.55
CA GLU A 78 -4.28 -38.02 -11.69
C GLU A 78 -5.28 -38.16 -10.53
N THR A 79 -5.67 -37.06 -9.88
CA THR A 79 -6.75 -37.06 -8.87
C THR A 79 -7.72 -35.91 -9.21
N PRO A 80 -9.03 -36.17 -9.37
CA PRO A 80 -9.97 -35.16 -9.83
C PRO A 80 -10.25 -34.11 -8.74
N PRO A 81 -10.34 -32.81 -9.06
CA PRO A 81 -10.75 -31.81 -8.08
C PRO A 81 -12.26 -31.88 -7.81
N ALA A 82 -12.62 -31.70 -6.54
CA ALA A 82 -13.99 -31.62 -6.06
C ALA A 82 -14.73 -30.40 -6.64
N THR A 83 -15.93 -30.65 -7.15
CA THR A 83 -16.94 -29.68 -7.58
C THR A 83 -17.22 -28.66 -6.46
N ARG A 84 -16.92 -27.38 -6.69
CA ARG A 84 -17.47 -26.27 -5.88
C ARG A 84 -18.63 -25.62 -6.63
N SER A 85 -19.80 -25.62 -6.01
CA SER A 85 -20.96 -24.86 -6.44
C SER A 85 -20.65 -23.36 -6.38
N SER A 86 -20.73 -22.70 -7.53
CA SER A 86 -20.65 -21.25 -7.67
C SER A 86 -22.02 -20.63 -7.34
N THR A 87 -22.13 -19.90 -6.24
CA THR A 87 -23.19 -18.91 -6.05
C THR A 87 -22.72 -17.58 -6.61
N THR A 88 -23.33 -17.16 -7.71
CA THR A 88 -23.10 -15.88 -8.36
C THR A 88 -23.72 -14.78 -7.50
N SER A 89 -22.91 -14.11 -6.67
CA SER A 89 -23.32 -12.85 -6.03
C SER A 89 -23.12 -11.72 -7.04
N ALA A 90 -24.17 -10.95 -7.29
CA ALA A 90 -24.17 -9.87 -8.27
C ALA A 90 -23.12 -8.80 -7.93
N ALA A 91 -22.30 -8.45 -8.92
CA ALA A 91 -21.29 -7.41 -8.81
C ALA A 91 -21.94 -6.04 -8.52
N PRO A 92 -21.48 -5.28 -7.51
CA PRO A 92 -21.93 -3.92 -7.31
C PRO A 92 -21.46 -3.05 -8.49
N SER A 93 -22.38 -2.22 -9.00
CA SER A 93 -22.06 -1.25 -10.06
C SER A 93 -21.00 -0.26 -9.57
N PRO A 94 -19.95 0.03 -10.36
CA PRO A 94 -18.92 0.98 -9.96
C PRO A 94 -19.51 2.39 -9.87
N THR A 95 -19.48 2.97 -8.68
CA THR A 95 -19.72 4.40 -8.51
C THR A 95 -18.38 5.08 -8.80
N THR A 96 -18.31 5.84 -9.89
CA THR A 96 -17.10 6.53 -10.34
C THR A 96 -16.78 7.70 -9.41
N THR A 97 -16.05 7.44 -8.33
CA THR A 97 -15.33 8.48 -7.59
C THR A 97 -14.14 8.92 -8.45
N ASP A 98 -13.95 10.23 -8.62
CA ASP A 98 -12.84 10.78 -9.40
C ASP A 98 -11.50 10.49 -8.70
N SER A 99 -10.74 9.52 -9.25
CA SER A 99 -9.54 8.97 -8.60
C SER A 99 -8.42 10.00 -8.44
N ILE A 100 -8.43 11.07 -9.25
CA ILE A 100 -7.41 12.13 -9.19
C ILE A 100 -7.45 12.92 -7.87
N GLY A 101 -8.58 12.92 -7.16
CA GLY A 101 -8.73 13.57 -5.85
C GLY A 101 -8.00 12.87 -4.71
N GLN A 102 -7.51 11.65 -4.92
CA GLN A 102 -6.72 10.92 -3.94
C GLN A 102 -5.24 11.34 -4.02
N PRO A 103 -4.59 11.71 -2.89
CA PRO A 103 -3.20 12.17 -2.89
C PRO A 103 -2.20 11.13 -3.43
N GLY A 104 -1.24 11.58 -4.22
CA GLY A 104 -0.12 10.76 -4.68
C GLY A 104 0.35 11.12 -6.09
N ALA A 105 1.67 11.30 -6.27
CA ALA A 105 2.27 11.70 -7.53
C ALA A 105 2.35 10.57 -8.60
N LEU A 106 2.11 9.33 -8.18
CA LEU A 106 2.15 8.15 -9.04
C LEU A 106 0.74 7.51 -9.15
N PRO A 107 0.40 6.89 -10.29
CA PRO A 107 -0.86 6.15 -10.44
C PRO A 107 -1.15 5.18 -9.29
N LEU A 108 -2.40 5.17 -8.81
CA LEU A 108 -2.83 4.28 -7.73
C LEU A 108 -3.18 2.88 -8.24
N LEU A 109 -3.25 1.92 -7.32
CA LEU A 109 -3.55 0.52 -7.68
C LEU A 109 -4.87 0.38 -8.44
N GLN A 110 -5.92 1.10 -8.04
CA GLN A 110 -7.20 1.10 -8.75
C GLN A 110 -7.11 1.68 -10.17
N GLU A 111 -6.20 2.64 -10.39
CA GLU A 111 -5.97 3.26 -11.69
C GLU A 111 -5.20 2.33 -12.62
N TRP A 112 -4.21 1.60 -12.10
CA TRP A 112 -3.53 0.51 -12.79
C TRP A 112 -4.50 -0.58 -13.22
N THR A 113 -5.31 -1.08 -12.29
CA THR A 113 -6.30 -2.13 -12.55
C THR A 113 -7.31 -1.70 -13.61
N ARG A 114 -7.78 -0.45 -13.56
CA ARG A 114 -8.73 0.10 -14.55
C ARG A 114 -8.10 0.31 -15.92
N ALA A 115 -6.94 0.97 -15.97
CA ALA A 115 -6.30 1.35 -17.25
C ALA A 115 -5.83 0.12 -18.05
N LEU A 116 -5.30 -0.88 -17.36
CA LEU A 116 -4.79 -2.10 -18.01
C LEU A 116 -5.79 -3.27 -18.01
N ASP A 117 -7.01 -3.05 -17.51
CA ASP A 117 -8.04 -4.08 -17.32
C ASP A 117 -7.52 -5.35 -16.62
N LEU A 118 -6.74 -5.16 -15.54
CA LEU A 118 -6.08 -6.26 -14.84
C LEU A 118 -7.13 -7.20 -14.21
N LYS A 119 -7.00 -8.50 -14.47
CA LYS A 119 -7.88 -9.53 -13.90
C LYS A 119 -7.23 -10.19 -12.69
N GLY A 120 -7.95 -10.23 -11.58
CA GLY A 120 -7.51 -10.88 -10.34
C GLY A 120 -7.16 -9.90 -9.23
N THR A 121 -6.54 -10.41 -8.17
CA THR A 121 -6.11 -9.59 -7.03
C THR A 121 -4.76 -8.97 -7.34
N ALA A 122 -4.75 -7.66 -7.51
CA ALA A 122 -3.54 -6.87 -7.67
C ALA A 122 -3.07 -6.33 -6.32
N ARG A 123 -1.76 -6.18 -6.15
CA ARG A 123 -1.15 -5.56 -4.97
C ARG A 123 -0.15 -4.52 -5.42
N MET A 124 -0.05 -3.42 -4.66
CA MET A 124 0.99 -2.42 -4.83
C MET A 124 1.88 -2.41 -3.60
N THR A 125 3.19 -2.48 -3.81
CA THR A 125 4.19 -2.46 -2.75
C THR A 125 5.13 -1.29 -2.94
N THR A 126 5.39 -0.53 -1.88
CA THR A 126 6.40 0.52 -1.90
C THR A 126 7.76 -0.11 -1.58
N GLN A 127 8.75 0.14 -2.44
CA GLN A 127 10.09 -0.42 -2.25
C GLN A 127 10.84 0.36 -1.17
N ASP A 128 11.63 -0.34 -0.33
CA ASP A 128 12.48 0.30 0.69
C ASP A 128 13.65 1.02 -0.01
N PRO A 129 13.89 2.33 0.24
CA PRO A 129 15.05 3.05 -0.28
C PRO A 129 16.42 2.42 0.01
N LYS A 130 16.52 1.60 1.07
CA LYS A 130 17.73 0.87 1.44
C LYS A 130 17.87 -0.48 0.73
N SER A 131 16.82 -0.95 0.06
CA SER A 131 16.86 -2.21 -0.67
C SER A 131 17.77 -2.11 -1.89
N ALA A 132 18.43 -3.22 -2.24
CA ALA A 132 19.24 -3.30 -3.46
C ALA A 132 18.38 -3.10 -4.73
N ASP A 133 17.07 -3.35 -4.64
CA ASP A 133 16.13 -3.24 -5.75
C ASP A 133 15.62 -1.79 -5.96
N TRP A 134 15.77 -0.90 -4.97
CA TRP A 134 15.37 0.51 -5.08
C TRP A 134 15.97 1.22 -6.30
N ALA A 135 17.27 1.01 -6.51
CA ALA A 135 18.06 1.60 -7.59
C ALA A 135 18.16 0.68 -8.83
N SER A 136 17.40 -0.42 -8.88
CA SER A 136 17.51 -1.38 -9.99
C SER A 136 16.49 -1.07 -11.08
N PHE A 137 16.91 -0.40 -12.14
CA PHE A 137 16.05 -0.15 -13.31
C PHE A 137 16.48 -1.00 -14.48
N GLU A 138 15.50 -1.64 -15.12
CA GLU A 138 15.74 -2.21 -16.43
C GLU A 138 15.98 -1.05 -17.40
N CYS A 139 17.04 -1.16 -18.21
CA CYS A 139 17.37 -0.21 -19.26
C CYS A 139 17.84 1.20 -18.88
N LEU A 140 18.03 1.54 -17.59
CA LEU A 140 18.71 2.79 -17.24
C LEU A 140 20.19 2.55 -16.96
N THR A 141 21.05 3.28 -17.68
CA THR A 141 22.50 3.27 -17.47
C THR A 141 22.91 4.30 -16.42
N SER A 142 22.14 5.38 -16.33
CA SER A 142 22.26 6.42 -15.31
C SER A 142 20.92 6.63 -14.63
N ILE A 143 20.92 6.56 -13.30
CA ILE A 143 19.71 6.81 -12.52
C ILE A 143 19.65 8.32 -12.26
N PRO A 144 18.56 9.00 -12.65
CA PRO A 144 18.39 10.41 -12.31
C PRO A 144 18.53 10.62 -10.80
N GLN A 145 19.27 11.65 -10.41
CA GLN A 145 19.30 12.07 -9.02
C GLN A 145 17.90 12.49 -8.56
N GLY A 146 17.59 12.30 -7.28
CA GLY A 146 16.30 12.74 -6.72
C GLY A 146 15.18 11.71 -6.83
N GLN A 147 15.47 10.41 -6.97
CA GLN A 147 14.46 9.36 -6.81
C GLN A 147 13.72 9.51 -5.47
N LYS A 148 12.40 9.68 -5.52
CA LYS A 148 11.54 9.92 -4.35
C LYS A 148 10.77 8.70 -3.93
N LEU A 149 10.18 8.02 -4.90
CA LEU A 149 9.23 6.95 -4.66
C LEU A 149 9.40 5.89 -5.75
N ARG A 150 9.37 4.63 -5.35
CA ARG A 150 9.28 3.48 -6.24
C ARG A 150 8.24 2.51 -5.70
N GLN A 151 7.35 2.08 -6.58
CA GLN A 151 6.30 1.14 -6.27
C GLN A 151 6.27 0.03 -7.31
N GLU A 152 5.96 -1.18 -6.88
CA GLU A 152 5.77 -2.35 -7.74
C GLU A 152 4.33 -2.83 -7.63
N VAL A 153 3.77 -3.21 -8.77
CA VAL A 153 2.43 -3.77 -8.90
C VAL A 153 2.56 -5.23 -9.31
N THR A 154 1.89 -6.13 -8.60
CA THR A 154 1.92 -7.58 -8.91
C THR A 154 0.52 -8.17 -8.89
N LEU A 155 0.25 -9.14 -9.76
CA LEU A 155 -0.95 -9.98 -9.67
C LEU A 155 -0.64 -11.29 -8.92
N ASP A 156 -1.50 -11.67 -7.99
CA ASP A 156 -1.34 -12.90 -7.19
C ASP A 156 -1.35 -14.17 -8.07
N ALA A 157 -2.07 -14.14 -9.19
CA ALA A 157 -2.12 -15.24 -10.16
C ALA A 157 -0.84 -15.36 -11.02
N GLY A 158 0.12 -14.44 -10.84
CA GLY A 158 1.31 -14.34 -11.69
C GLY A 158 1.01 -13.74 -13.07
N GLY A 159 2.01 -13.72 -13.95
CA GLY A 159 1.88 -13.30 -15.35
C GLY A 159 1.92 -11.79 -15.61
N PHE A 160 1.75 -10.95 -14.59
CA PHE A 160 1.90 -9.50 -14.69
C PHE A 160 2.77 -8.95 -13.56
N GLN A 161 3.69 -8.06 -13.93
CA GLN A 161 4.39 -7.20 -12.99
C GLN A 161 4.45 -5.77 -13.57
N GLY A 162 4.23 -4.77 -12.74
CA GLY A 162 4.38 -3.37 -13.07
C GLY A 162 5.34 -2.70 -12.10
N GLY A 163 5.95 -1.60 -12.54
CA GLY A 163 6.77 -0.73 -11.71
C GLY A 163 6.48 0.71 -12.05
N GLN A 164 6.55 1.58 -11.06
CA GLN A 164 6.52 3.02 -11.27
C GLN A 164 7.49 3.71 -10.34
N THR A 165 8.16 4.74 -10.84
CA THR A 165 9.16 5.49 -10.07
C THR A 165 9.05 6.98 -10.37
N GLN A 166 9.07 7.78 -9.31
CA GLN A 166 9.12 9.24 -9.37
C GLN A 166 10.55 9.74 -9.12
N PHE A 167 11.04 10.59 -10.01
CA PHE A 167 12.29 11.32 -9.88
C PHE A 167 12.00 12.81 -9.74
N ALA A 168 12.38 13.41 -8.60
CA ALA A 168 12.35 14.86 -8.43
C ALA A 168 13.48 15.50 -9.24
N VAL A 169 13.15 16.47 -10.08
CA VAL A 169 14.13 17.14 -10.95
C VAL A 169 14.67 18.38 -10.23
N SER A 170 15.99 18.50 -10.19
CA SER A 170 16.64 19.71 -9.65
C SER A 170 16.18 20.95 -10.40
N SER A 171 15.98 22.07 -9.70
CA SER A 171 15.62 23.36 -10.31
C SER A 171 16.62 23.88 -11.36
N LYS A 172 17.81 23.28 -11.45
CA LYS A 172 18.84 23.58 -12.45
C LYS A 172 18.66 22.82 -13.77
N LEU A 173 17.78 21.83 -13.82
CA LEU A 173 17.52 20.99 -14.99
C LEU A 173 16.05 21.10 -15.40
N HIS A 174 15.78 21.02 -16.70
CA HIS A 174 14.41 20.95 -17.21
C HIS A 174 13.90 19.51 -17.15
N PRO A 175 12.68 19.22 -16.66
CA PRO A 175 12.14 17.86 -16.61
C PRO A 175 12.15 17.14 -17.95
N ASP A 176 11.86 17.85 -19.05
CA ASP A 176 11.94 17.26 -20.39
C ASP A 176 13.36 16.80 -20.77
N THR A 177 14.41 17.48 -20.30
CA THR A 177 15.80 17.05 -20.52
C THR A 177 16.11 15.76 -19.77
N VAL A 178 15.61 15.63 -18.54
CA VAL A 178 15.75 14.40 -17.75
C VAL A 178 14.95 13.26 -18.39
N ALA A 179 13.72 13.52 -18.83
CA ALA A 179 12.88 12.55 -19.53
C ALA A 179 13.53 12.08 -20.84
N GLU A 180 14.12 12.98 -21.62
CA GLU A 180 14.85 12.62 -22.85
C GLU A 180 16.08 11.75 -22.55
N GLY A 181 16.79 12.01 -21.44
CA GLY A 181 17.89 11.17 -20.98
C GLY A 181 17.43 9.75 -20.64
N ILE A 182 16.38 9.61 -19.82
CA ILE A 182 15.76 8.32 -19.48
C ILE A 182 15.32 7.59 -20.76
N ALA A 183 14.67 8.29 -21.67
CA ALA A 183 14.19 7.71 -22.92
C ALA A 183 15.32 7.34 -23.89
N SER A 184 16.43 8.09 -23.89
CA SER A 184 17.64 7.72 -24.63
C SER A 184 18.23 6.41 -24.11
N ASP A 185 18.35 6.27 -22.78
CA ASP A 185 18.82 5.04 -22.13
C ASP A 185 17.91 3.84 -22.51
N ILE A 186 16.59 4.02 -22.46
CA ILE A 186 15.62 2.99 -22.85
C ILE A 186 15.75 2.60 -24.33
N ARG A 187 15.85 3.57 -25.25
CA ARG A 187 15.99 3.30 -26.70
C ARG A 187 17.27 2.53 -27.04
N GLN A 188 18.34 2.78 -26.29
CA GLN A 188 19.64 2.14 -26.51
C GLN A 188 19.79 0.82 -25.73
N CYS A 189 18.78 0.44 -24.95
CA CYS A 189 18.85 -0.72 -24.10
C CYS A 189 18.97 -2.02 -24.89
N GLN A 190 20.01 -2.79 -24.57
CA GLN A 190 20.24 -4.13 -25.09
C GLN A 190 20.55 -5.08 -23.93
N GLN A 191 19.55 -5.85 -23.48
CA GLN A 191 19.73 -6.86 -22.42
C GLN A 191 20.16 -8.24 -22.97
N GLY A 192 20.00 -8.46 -24.28
CA GLY A 192 20.32 -9.71 -24.96
C GLY A 192 19.99 -9.65 -26.45
N PRO A 193 20.29 -10.73 -27.22
CA PRO A 193 20.08 -10.76 -28.67
C PRO A 193 18.61 -10.63 -29.08
N ASP A 194 17.69 -11.12 -28.23
CA ASP A 194 16.25 -11.09 -28.47
C ASP A 194 15.55 -9.91 -27.78
N PHE A 195 16.33 -9.04 -27.11
CA PHE A 195 15.79 -7.84 -26.47
C PHE A 195 15.76 -6.68 -27.45
N ALA A 196 14.57 -6.22 -27.79
CA ALA A 196 14.38 -5.10 -28.71
C ALA A 196 13.37 -4.11 -28.14
N VAL A 197 13.73 -2.82 -28.16
CA VAL A 197 12.87 -1.71 -27.77
C VAL A 197 12.40 -0.99 -29.03
N THR A 198 11.10 -0.74 -29.14
CA THR A 198 10.49 -0.02 -30.26
C THR A 198 9.71 1.17 -29.72
N GLY A 199 9.96 2.36 -30.26
CA GLY A 199 9.13 3.53 -29.97
C GLY A 199 7.72 3.31 -30.51
N ALA A 200 6.70 3.51 -29.67
CA ALA A 200 5.33 3.43 -30.11
C ALA A 200 4.98 4.68 -30.91
N SER A 201 4.80 4.54 -32.23
CA SER A 201 4.20 5.60 -33.04
C SER A 201 2.71 5.65 -32.77
N LEU A 202 2.28 6.69 -32.07
CA LEU A 202 0.87 7.00 -31.85
C LEU A 202 0.28 7.52 -33.17
N SER A 203 -0.30 6.62 -33.98
CA SER A 203 -0.94 6.97 -35.24
C SER A 203 -2.35 7.52 -34.99
N GLY A 204 -2.46 8.84 -34.87
CA GLY A 204 -3.74 9.55 -34.78
C GLY A 204 -3.74 10.60 -33.69
N ASP A 205 -3.97 11.86 -34.09
CA ASP A 205 -4.48 13.02 -33.34
C ASP A 205 -4.27 13.16 -31.81
N LEU A 206 -3.27 12.54 -31.20
CA LEU A 206 -2.70 12.98 -29.92
C LEU A 206 -1.84 14.24 -30.13
N HIS A 207 -2.30 15.15 -30.99
CA HIS A 207 -1.73 16.47 -31.28
C HIS A 207 -1.94 17.50 -30.15
N GLY A 208 -2.31 17.04 -28.95
CA GLY A 208 -2.45 17.83 -27.73
C GLY A 208 -1.15 17.97 -26.93
N PRO A 209 -1.22 18.32 -25.63
CA PRO A 209 -0.07 18.59 -24.75
C PRO A 209 0.86 17.39 -24.48
N TYR A 210 0.75 16.31 -25.25
CA TYR A 210 1.32 14.98 -25.02
C TYR A 210 2.61 14.69 -25.80
N ARG A 211 3.17 15.69 -26.51
CA ARG A 211 4.39 15.53 -27.31
C ARG A 211 5.63 15.09 -26.52
N THR A 212 5.63 15.26 -25.19
CA THR A 212 6.79 14.98 -24.34
C THR A 212 6.70 13.64 -23.60
N THR A 213 5.55 12.98 -23.60
CA THR A 213 5.42 11.61 -23.07
C THR A 213 6.00 10.63 -24.08
N GLN A 214 6.91 9.76 -23.63
CA GLN A 214 7.59 8.80 -24.51
C GLN A 214 7.18 7.38 -24.12
N ILE A 215 6.61 6.64 -25.08
CA ILE A 215 6.12 5.27 -24.88
C ILE A 215 6.93 4.34 -25.76
N PHE A 216 7.44 3.27 -25.15
CA PHE A 216 8.22 2.24 -25.82
C PHE A 216 7.59 0.89 -25.52
N SER A 217 7.40 0.06 -26.54
CA SER A 217 7.21 -1.37 -26.33
C SER A 217 8.56 -2.06 -26.34
N TYR A 218 8.69 -3.17 -25.63
CA TYR A 218 9.84 -4.04 -25.75
C TYR A 218 9.43 -5.51 -25.85
N THR A 219 10.27 -6.31 -26.49
CA THR A 219 10.22 -7.78 -26.48
C THR A 219 11.55 -8.30 -25.97
N ALA A 220 11.52 -9.44 -25.27
CA ALA A 220 12.69 -10.14 -24.75
C ALA A 220 12.71 -11.61 -25.22
N GLY A 221 12.15 -11.88 -26.40
CA GLY A 221 11.94 -13.24 -26.92
C GLY A 221 11.00 -14.04 -26.02
N ASP A 222 11.41 -15.27 -25.69
CA ASP A 222 10.63 -16.17 -24.83
C ASP A 222 10.59 -15.73 -23.35
N ALA A 223 11.39 -14.72 -22.97
CA ALA A 223 11.37 -14.18 -21.61
C ALA A 223 10.23 -13.18 -21.36
N GLY A 224 9.47 -12.83 -22.40
CA GLY A 224 8.30 -11.97 -22.31
C GLY A 224 8.44 -10.68 -23.09
N SER A 225 7.61 -9.70 -22.74
CA SER A 225 7.53 -8.40 -23.38
C SER A 225 6.95 -7.37 -22.43
N GLY A 226 6.81 -6.13 -22.87
CA GLY A 226 6.23 -5.10 -22.02
C GLY A 226 6.33 -3.71 -22.60
N TRP A 227 6.23 -2.73 -21.70
CA TRP A 227 6.26 -1.31 -22.04
C TRP A 227 7.10 -0.51 -21.07
N PHE A 228 7.71 0.55 -21.58
CA PHE A 228 8.23 1.66 -20.80
C PHE A 228 7.47 2.93 -21.15
N VAL A 229 7.15 3.72 -20.14
CA VAL A 229 6.52 5.03 -20.30
C VAL A 229 7.32 6.04 -19.49
N VAL A 230 7.79 7.09 -20.16
CA VAL A 230 8.46 8.23 -19.53
C VAL A 230 7.51 9.42 -19.57
N VAL A 231 7.10 9.90 -18.39
CA VAL A 231 6.13 10.98 -18.23
C VAL A 231 6.80 12.18 -17.55
N PRO A 232 7.13 13.25 -18.28
CA PRO A 232 7.60 14.48 -17.67
C PRO A 232 6.44 15.26 -17.03
N GLY A 233 6.65 15.70 -15.79
CA GLY A 233 5.81 16.65 -15.07
C GLY A 233 6.48 18.03 -14.97
N PRO A 234 5.89 18.96 -14.19
CA PRO A 234 6.45 20.32 -14.03
C PRO A 234 7.80 20.37 -13.31
N SER A 235 8.06 19.41 -12.42
CA SER A 235 9.23 19.38 -11.53
C SER A 235 9.72 17.96 -11.24
N ASP A 236 9.13 16.98 -11.90
CA ASP A 236 9.38 15.57 -11.69
C ASP A 236 9.34 14.85 -13.03
N VAL A 237 9.94 13.67 -13.08
CA VAL A 237 9.75 12.72 -14.18
C VAL A 237 9.33 11.38 -13.57
N THR A 238 8.32 10.75 -14.16
CA THR A 238 7.90 9.40 -13.78
C THR A 238 8.31 8.41 -14.86
N LEU A 239 8.89 7.29 -14.44
CA LEU A 239 9.10 6.11 -15.27
C LEU A 239 8.10 5.04 -14.84
N ILE A 240 7.31 4.54 -15.78
CA ILE A 240 6.46 3.36 -15.61
C ILE A 240 7.02 2.22 -16.46
N GLN A 241 7.09 1.04 -15.87
CA GLN A 241 7.44 -0.20 -16.53
C GLN A 241 6.27 -1.18 -16.40
N ILE A 242 5.86 -1.78 -17.51
CA ILE A 242 4.87 -2.85 -17.57
C ILE A 242 5.59 -4.09 -18.08
N ILE A 243 5.47 -5.20 -17.36
CA ILE A 243 6.13 -6.47 -17.67
C ILE A 243 5.05 -7.54 -17.86
N ASP A 244 5.00 -8.06 -19.07
CA ASP A 244 4.22 -9.21 -19.48
C ASP A 244 5.16 -10.40 -19.71
N ALA A 245 5.48 -11.11 -18.63
CA ALA A 245 6.44 -12.21 -18.65
C ALA A 245 5.90 -13.46 -19.37
N ALA A 246 4.57 -13.56 -19.55
CA ALA A 246 3.94 -14.74 -20.11
C ALA A 246 3.84 -14.70 -21.64
N HIS A 247 4.01 -13.52 -22.26
CA HIS A 247 3.79 -13.36 -23.69
C HIS A 247 5.00 -12.72 -24.38
N PRO A 248 5.47 -13.28 -25.52
CA PRO A 248 6.55 -12.69 -26.31
C PRO A 248 6.18 -11.36 -26.96
N LYS A 249 4.86 -11.05 -27.01
CA LYS A 249 4.29 -9.75 -27.37
C LYS A 249 3.25 -9.38 -26.32
N SER A 250 3.29 -8.13 -25.88
CA SER A 250 2.46 -7.69 -24.76
C SER A 250 0.99 -7.83 -25.11
N VAL A 251 0.19 -8.36 -24.18
CA VAL A 251 -1.27 -8.39 -24.32
C VAL A 251 -1.92 -7.03 -24.09
N PHE A 252 -1.22 -6.10 -23.43
CA PHE A 252 -1.69 -4.73 -23.25
C PHE A 252 -1.57 -3.92 -24.54
N THR A 253 -2.63 -3.19 -24.88
CA THR A 253 -2.66 -2.34 -26.07
C THR A 253 -2.00 -1.00 -25.81
N VAL A 254 -1.60 -0.30 -26.88
CA VAL A 254 -1.01 1.04 -26.76
C VAL A 254 -1.99 2.03 -26.12
N GLU A 255 -3.29 1.89 -26.37
CA GLU A 255 -4.34 2.74 -25.79
C GLU A 255 -4.39 2.60 -24.26
N GLN A 256 -4.35 1.36 -23.74
CA GLN A 256 -4.33 1.11 -22.30
C GLN A 256 -3.09 1.73 -21.63
N VAL A 257 -1.94 1.66 -22.30
CA VAL A 257 -0.68 2.24 -21.82
C VAL A 257 -0.72 3.77 -21.87
N VAL A 258 -1.34 4.35 -22.91
CA VAL A 258 -1.58 5.79 -23.02
C VAL A 258 -2.51 6.27 -21.91
N ASP A 259 -3.57 5.54 -21.58
CA ASP A 259 -4.48 5.87 -20.49
C ASP A 259 -3.74 5.91 -19.14
N LEU A 260 -2.89 4.92 -18.87
CA LEU A 260 -2.06 4.90 -17.67
C LEU A 260 -1.06 6.06 -17.64
N ALA A 261 -0.44 6.37 -18.78
CA ALA A 261 0.47 7.51 -18.92
C ALA A 261 -0.24 8.84 -18.65
N GLN A 262 -1.50 8.96 -19.07
CA GLN A 262 -2.33 10.15 -18.85
C GLN A 262 -2.61 10.35 -17.36
N ILE A 263 -3.00 9.27 -16.66
CA ILE A 263 -3.21 9.29 -15.22
C ILE A 263 -1.95 9.75 -14.49
N ALA A 264 -0.79 9.21 -14.87
CA ALA A 264 0.49 9.58 -14.28
C ALA A 264 0.82 11.07 -14.49
N LYS A 265 0.55 11.59 -15.68
CA LYS A 265 0.78 13.00 -16.01
C LYS A 265 -0.10 13.93 -15.19
N ASP A 266 -1.38 13.60 -15.08
CA ASP A 266 -2.32 14.38 -14.29
C ASP A 266 -1.91 14.38 -12.82
N ARG A 267 -1.51 13.22 -12.29
CA ARG A 267 -0.99 13.12 -10.91
C ARG A 267 0.28 13.92 -10.67
N LEU A 268 1.25 13.86 -11.57
CA LEU A 268 2.47 14.67 -11.46
C LEU A 268 2.17 16.17 -11.46
N LYS A 269 1.19 16.61 -12.26
CA LYS A 269 0.75 18.01 -12.29
C LYS A 269 0.20 18.45 -10.94
N TRP A 270 -0.57 17.60 -10.25
CA TRP A 270 -1.24 17.93 -9.00
C TRP A 270 -0.39 17.68 -7.74
N TYR A 271 0.43 16.63 -7.75
CA TYR A 271 1.11 16.12 -6.55
C TYR A 271 2.63 16.02 -6.69
N GLY A 272 3.21 16.50 -7.81
CA GLY A 272 4.66 16.54 -8.01
C GLY A 272 5.39 17.44 -7.00
N SER A 273 6.71 17.26 -6.88
CA SER A 273 7.61 17.93 -5.93
C SER A 273 7.66 19.46 -6.05
N GLY A 274 7.28 20.02 -7.20
CA GLY A 274 7.16 21.48 -7.39
C GLY A 274 5.74 21.94 -7.70
N ALA A 275 4.74 21.06 -7.53
CA ALA A 275 3.38 21.53 -7.40
C ALA A 275 3.32 22.44 -6.17
N ALA A 276 2.89 23.69 -6.36
CA ALA A 276 2.42 24.47 -5.23
C ALA A 276 1.38 23.61 -4.49
N PRO A 277 1.16 23.78 -3.17
CA PRO A 277 0.01 23.21 -2.48
C PRO A 277 -1.29 23.90 -2.95
N THR A 278 -1.44 24.14 -4.25
CA THR A 278 -2.72 24.07 -4.93
C THR A 278 -3.10 22.61 -4.93
N THR A 279 -3.76 22.19 -3.85
CA THR A 279 -4.82 21.19 -3.90
C THR A 279 -5.48 21.26 -5.26
N PRO A 280 -5.80 20.14 -5.93
CA PRO A 280 -6.76 20.16 -7.00
C PRO A 280 -7.81 21.20 -6.68
N ALA A 281 -8.01 22.14 -7.59
CA ALA A 281 -9.33 22.68 -7.71
C ALA A 281 -10.18 21.44 -8.07
N THR A 282 -10.54 20.65 -7.06
CA THR A 282 -11.92 20.31 -6.79
C THR A 282 -12.63 21.51 -7.34
N THR A 283 -13.32 21.32 -8.47
CA THR A 283 -14.47 22.16 -8.74
C THR A 283 -15.02 22.49 -7.37
N THR A 284 -15.01 23.76 -7.01
CA THR A 284 -15.67 24.21 -5.81
C THR A 284 -17.17 23.91 -6.02
N SER A 285 -17.59 22.64 -6.04
CA SER A 285 -18.20 22.08 -4.84
C SER A 285 -17.43 22.65 -3.68
N THR A 286 -17.81 23.86 -3.27
CA THR A 286 -18.08 24.12 -1.87
C THR A 286 -18.28 22.79 -1.20
N SER A 287 -17.26 22.26 -0.52
CA SER A 287 -17.50 21.16 0.38
C SER A 287 -18.40 21.77 1.43
N SER A 288 -19.70 21.65 1.21
CA SER A 288 -20.74 21.90 2.19
C SER A 288 -20.62 20.90 3.34
N GLY A 289 -19.65 19.98 3.29
CA GLY A 289 -19.25 19.13 4.38
C GLY A 289 -18.71 19.92 5.58
N PRO A 290 -18.84 19.36 6.79
CA PRO A 290 -18.46 20.03 8.02
C PRO A 290 -16.96 20.29 8.07
N LYS A 291 -16.58 21.49 8.51
CA LYS A 291 -15.19 21.85 8.84
C LYS A 291 -14.84 21.26 10.19
N ALA A 292 -13.64 20.69 10.36
CA ALA A 292 -13.15 20.24 11.65
C ALA A 292 -13.04 21.42 12.62
N ILE A 293 -13.58 21.25 13.84
CA ILE A 293 -13.50 22.24 14.91
C ILE A 293 -12.61 21.71 16.03
N ASP A 294 -11.98 22.59 16.78
CA ASP A 294 -11.25 22.21 17.98
C ASP A 294 -12.20 22.12 19.17
N GLN A 295 -12.12 21.03 19.91
CA GLN A 295 -12.81 20.85 21.18
C GLN A 295 -11.76 20.43 22.22
N VAL A 296 -11.84 21.03 23.40
CA VAL A 296 -11.05 20.57 24.54
C VAL A 296 -11.64 19.23 24.98
N MET A 297 -10.83 18.19 24.89
CA MET A 297 -11.21 16.82 25.23
C MET A 297 -10.14 16.22 26.11
N GLN A 298 -10.55 15.36 27.04
CA GLN A 298 -9.61 14.59 27.84
C GLN A 298 -9.05 13.47 26.98
N ILE A 299 -7.73 13.46 26.80
CA ILE A 299 -7.02 12.46 26.02
C ILE A 299 -6.29 11.54 26.98
N THR A 300 -6.44 10.23 26.78
CA THR A 300 -5.77 9.20 27.59
C THR A 300 -4.61 8.61 26.81
N GLY A 301 -3.47 8.38 27.47
CA GLY A 301 -2.30 7.75 26.85
C GLY A 301 -1.02 7.94 27.69
N PRO A 302 0.10 7.32 27.27
CA PRO A 302 1.39 7.55 27.91
C PRO A 302 1.83 9.01 27.77
N ALA A 303 2.35 9.59 28.85
CA ALA A 303 2.86 10.95 28.81
C ALA A 303 4.16 11.02 27.99
N PRO A 304 4.36 12.04 27.12
CA PRO A 304 3.43 13.14 26.87
C PRO A 304 2.30 12.76 25.91
N VAL A 305 1.04 13.05 26.28
CA VAL A 305 -0.11 12.78 25.41
C VAL A 305 -0.25 13.83 24.29
N PRO A 306 -0.74 13.45 23.10
CA PRO A 306 -1.13 14.40 22.06
C PRO A 306 -2.18 15.40 22.55
N ALA A 307 -2.10 16.64 22.08
CA ALA A 307 -3.09 17.67 22.39
C ALA A 307 -4.45 17.37 21.71
N SER A 308 -5.55 17.80 22.33
CA SER A 308 -6.91 17.54 21.84
C SER A 308 -7.20 18.08 20.43
N LYS A 309 -6.44 19.08 19.96
CA LYS A 309 -6.56 19.64 18.61
C LYS A 309 -6.29 18.61 17.49
N TYR A 310 -5.59 17.52 17.79
CA TYR A 310 -5.33 16.45 16.81
C TYR A 310 -6.48 15.46 16.67
N PHE A 311 -7.52 15.59 17.50
CA PHE A 311 -8.68 14.72 17.51
C PHE A 311 -9.88 15.44 16.92
N ILE A 312 -10.76 14.68 16.28
CA ILE A 312 -12.07 15.15 15.82
C ILE A 312 -12.87 15.51 17.07
N ALA A 313 -13.39 16.72 17.11
CA ALA A 313 -14.24 17.15 18.22
C ALA A 313 -15.38 16.14 18.43
N ALA A 314 -15.59 15.71 19.67
CA ALA A 314 -16.63 14.74 20.01
C ALA A 314 -17.99 15.16 19.45
N SER A 315 -18.32 16.45 19.47
CA SER A 315 -19.57 16.98 18.89
C SER A 315 -19.73 16.75 17.39
N GLN A 316 -18.65 16.44 16.66
CA GLN A 316 -18.67 16.15 15.23
C GLN A 316 -18.82 14.65 14.91
N TRP A 317 -18.89 13.80 15.93
CA TRP A 317 -19.29 12.40 15.83
C TRP A 317 -20.81 12.19 15.91
N SER A 318 -21.57 13.28 16.09
CA SER A 318 -23.03 13.19 16.14
C SER A 318 -23.59 12.78 14.78
N ASP A 319 -23.96 11.51 14.64
CA ASP A 319 -24.70 10.98 13.51
C ASP A 319 -25.87 10.13 14.03
N PRO A 320 -27.09 10.26 13.46
CA PRO A 320 -28.24 9.44 13.86
C PRO A 320 -28.04 7.93 13.72
N LEU A 321 -27.04 7.48 12.96
CA LEU A 321 -26.69 6.09 12.81
C LEU A 321 -25.65 5.62 13.83
N LEU A 322 -24.81 6.52 14.37
CA LEU A 322 -23.83 6.16 15.42
C LEU A 322 -24.45 6.11 16.82
N GLY A 323 -25.62 6.71 17.01
CA GLY A 323 -26.37 6.69 18.26
C GLY A 323 -27.74 7.36 18.09
N PRO A 324 -28.54 7.55 19.15
CA PRO A 324 -29.91 8.07 19.09
C PRO A 324 -30.07 9.54 18.64
N GLY A 325 -29.19 10.06 17.77
CA GLY A 325 -29.22 11.43 17.24
C GLY A 325 -28.88 12.50 18.29
N GLY A 326 -28.38 12.09 19.45
CA GLY A 326 -28.04 12.95 20.57
C GLY A 326 -26.69 13.66 20.42
N LYS A 327 -26.42 14.59 21.33
CA LYS A 327 -25.07 15.16 21.50
C LYS A 327 -24.09 14.06 21.90
N THR A 328 -22.92 14.10 21.30
CA THR A 328 -21.80 13.22 21.61
C THR A 328 -20.79 13.92 22.51
N TYR A 329 -20.14 13.14 23.38
CA TYR A 329 -19.22 13.64 24.40
C TYR A 329 -17.90 12.87 24.34
N ALA A 330 -16.81 13.53 24.71
CA ALA A 330 -15.56 12.85 24.94
C ALA A 330 -15.64 12.15 26.31
N GLY A 331 -15.60 10.82 26.29
CA GLY A 331 -15.44 9.99 27.48
C GLY A 331 -14.00 10.00 27.97
N GLN A 332 -13.81 9.58 29.22
CA GLN A 332 -12.48 9.30 29.72
C GLN A 332 -12.03 7.98 29.09
N GLY A 333 -11.10 8.04 28.12
CA GLY A 333 -10.47 6.82 27.60
C GLY A 333 -9.88 6.02 28.76
N ASN A 334 -9.98 4.70 28.74
CA ASN A 334 -9.65 3.87 29.88
C ASN A 334 -8.13 3.93 30.17
N PRO A 335 -7.67 4.53 31.29
CA PRO A 335 -6.24 4.77 31.52
C PRO A 335 -5.46 3.54 32.00
N GLY A 336 -6.15 2.44 32.32
CA GLY A 336 -5.57 1.26 32.97
C GLY A 336 -5.25 0.13 31.99
N ASP A 337 -3.96 -0.17 31.85
CA ASP A 337 -3.36 -1.46 31.46
C ASP A 337 -3.77 -2.21 30.18
N THR A 338 -4.81 -1.84 29.45
CA THR A 338 -5.19 -2.51 28.20
C THR A 338 -5.62 -1.52 27.12
N LEU A 339 -4.65 -0.76 26.59
CA LEU A 339 -4.72 -0.26 25.20
C LEU A 339 -5.06 -1.40 24.18
N GLY A 340 -4.96 -2.67 24.60
CA GLY A 340 -5.36 -3.87 23.85
C GLY A 340 -6.80 -4.37 24.06
N ASP A 341 -7.55 -4.00 25.12
CA ASP A 341 -8.95 -4.47 25.30
C ASP A 341 -9.95 -3.60 24.55
N ILE A 342 -9.56 -2.35 24.28
CA ILE A 342 -10.36 -1.34 23.58
C ILE A 342 -9.90 -1.23 22.10
N GLY A 343 -8.90 -2.05 21.73
CA GLY A 343 -8.22 -1.97 20.45
C GLY A 343 -9.09 -2.36 19.27
N VAL A 344 -8.69 -1.89 18.09
CA VAL A 344 -8.87 -2.67 16.87
C VAL A 344 -8.43 -4.10 17.20
N PHE A 345 -9.28 -5.10 16.99
CA PHE A 345 -9.09 -6.49 17.46
C PHE A 345 -7.67 -7.08 17.27
N CYS A 346 -6.91 -6.58 16.30
CA CYS A 346 -5.63 -7.12 15.90
C CYS A 346 -4.40 -6.32 16.37
N GLU A 347 -4.58 -5.30 17.21
CA GLU A 347 -3.48 -4.53 17.79
C GLU A 347 -3.09 -5.06 19.17
N THR A 348 -1.88 -5.59 19.29
CA THR A 348 -1.36 -6.12 20.58
C THR A 348 -0.75 -5.00 21.44
N LYS A 349 -0.61 -5.24 22.75
CA LYS A 349 0.14 -4.33 23.62
C LYS A 349 1.58 -4.10 23.12
N ASP A 350 2.21 -5.13 22.58
CA ASP A 350 3.56 -5.06 22.01
C ASP A 350 3.62 -4.17 20.76
N PHE A 351 2.58 -4.23 19.92
CA PHE A 351 2.44 -3.34 18.78
C PHE A 351 2.38 -1.87 19.21
N LEU A 352 1.71 -1.59 20.33
CA LEU A 352 1.54 -0.23 20.85
C LEU A 352 2.73 0.25 21.70
N SER A 353 3.45 -0.64 22.36
CA SER A 353 4.62 -0.30 23.18
C SER A 353 5.89 -0.10 22.36
N GLY A 354 5.97 -0.68 21.16
CA GLY A 354 7.07 -0.48 20.22
C GLY A 354 7.08 0.87 19.49
N PHE A 355 6.03 1.69 19.67
CA PHE A 355 5.92 2.98 19.01
C PHE A 355 6.78 4.05 19.71
N GLY A 356 7.74 4.63 18.98
CA GLY A 356 8.44 5.83 19.40
C GLY A 356 7.64 7.08 19.07
N GLY A 357 7.22 7.85 20.08
CA GLY A 357 6.51 9.12 19.90
C GLY A 357 5.37 9.31 20.91
N ARG A 358 4.39 10.13 20.55
CA ARG A 358 3.20 10.41 21.38
C ARG A 358 2.00 9.62 20.92
N LEU A 359 1.34 8.96 21.87
CA LEU A 359 0.13 8.19 21.66
C LEU A 359 -0.98 8.75 22.55
N GLY A 360 -2.14 8.97 21.95
CA GLY A 360 -3.34 9.37 22.69
C GLY A 360 -4.58 8.76 22.10
N GLU A 361 -5.56 8.52 22.96
CA GLU A 361 -6.86 7.99 22.61
C GLU A 361 -7.96 8.81 23.28
N VAL A 362 -9.07 8.96 22.56
CA VAL A 362 -10.32 9.51 23.08
C VAL A 362 -11.45 8.55 22.76
N GLU A 363 -12.28 8.31 23.76
CA GLU A 363 -13.53 7.57 23.63
C GLU A 363 -14.66 8.54 23.34
N ILE A 364 -15.55 8.17 22.43
CA ILE A 364 -16.71 8.98 22.07
C ILE A 364 -17.96 8.29 22.55
N GLN A 365 -18.77 9.03 23.31
CA GLN A 365 -19.99 8.53 23.95
C GLN A 365 -21.23 9.28 23.43
N SER A 366 -22.34 8.57 23.25
CA SER A 366 -23.66 9.13 22.87
C SER A 366 -24.49 9.65 24.06
N GLY A 367 -23.97 9.47 25.28
CA GLY A 367 -24.60 9.87 26.54
C GLY A 367 -23.64 9.64 27.71
N PRO A 368 -24.00 10.08 28.92
CA PRO A 368 -23.16 9.87 30.10
C PRO A 368 -23.06 8.38 30.47
N GLY A 369 -21.86 7.89 30.77
CA GLY A 369 -21.60 6.56 31.32
C GLY A 369 -21.00 5.57 30.31
N ASP A 370 -20.26 4.60 30.85
CA ASP A 370 -19.36 3.69 30.10
C ASP A 370 -20.09 2.75 29.13
N GLY A 371 -21.41 2.59 29.26
CA GLY A 371 -22.23 1.79 28.33
C GLY A 371 -22.65 2.51 27.05
N ASN A 372 -22.33 3.80 26.90
CA ASN A 372 -22.81 4.64 25.78
C ASN A 372 -21.74 4.91 24.73
N VAL A 373 -20.68 4.11 24.72
CA VAL A 373 -19.53 4.27 23.83
C VAL A 373 -19.94 3.93 22.41
N ILE A 374 -19.74 4.88 21.50
CA ILE A 374 -20.08 4.72 20.08
C ILE A 374 -18.83 4.52 19.23
N GLY A 375 -17.65 4.90 19.71
CA GLY A 375 -16.41 4.72 18.99
C GLY A 375 -15.20 5.32 19.67
N HIS A 376 -14.05 5.14 19.03
CA HIS A 376 -12.74 5.53 19.52
C HIS A 376 -12.00 6.26 18.42
N GLN A 377 -11.22 7.27 18.82
CA GLN A 377 -10.19 7.83 17.97
C GLN A 377 -8.84 7.74 18.69
N ARG A 378 -7.87 7.16 17.98
CA ARG A 378 -6.48 7.14 18.39
C ARG A 378 -5.66 8.04 17.49
N VAL A 379 -4.73 8.78 18.08
CA VAL A 379 -3.76 9.62 17.37
C VAL A 379 -2.37 9.20 17.79
N ARG A 380 -1.52 9.01 16.79
CA ARG A 380 -0.08 8.75 16.96
C ARG A 380 0.70 9.87 16.29
N ILE A 381 1.74 10.36 16.95
CA ILE A 381 2.59 11.43 16.44
C ILE A 381 4.04 11.00 16.59
N ASP A 382 4.73 10.86 15.47
CA ASP A 382 6.18 10.73 15.42
C ASP A 382 6.81 12.08 15.82
N ASP A 383 7.66 12.06 16.83
CA ASP A 383 8.34 13.25 17.36
C ASP A 383 9.61 13.63 16.58
N ALA A 384 9.77 13.12 15.35
CA ALA A 384 10.77 13.61 14.42
C ALA A 384 10.75 15.15 14.31
N ASP A 385 11.93 15.76 14.19
CA ASP A 385 12.05 17.22 14.10
C ASP A 385 11.52 17.77 12.77
N THR A 386 10.23 18.08 12.74
CA THR A 386 9.52 18.61 11.58
C THR A 386 9.85 20.07 11.28
N SER A 387 10.68 20.74 12.10
CA SER A 387 11.13 22.11 11.82
C SER A 387 12.10 22.19 10.64
N THR A 388 12.69 21.07 10.25
CA THR A 388 13.57 20.94 9.08
C THR A 388 12.87 20.24 7.92
N PRO A 389 13.20 20.56 6.65
CA PRO A 389 12.66 19.83 5.50
C PRO A 389 12.99 18.32 5.52
N GLU A 390 14.16 17.97 6.04
CA GLU A 390 14.61 16.57 6.17
C GLU A 390 13.78 15.82 7.22
N GLY A 391 13.60 16.40 8.41
CA GLY A 391 12.76 15.78 9.43
C GLY A 391 11.29 15.75 9.06
N ALA A 392 10.78 16.74 8.30
CA ALA A 392 9.43 16.68 7.73
C ALA A 392 9.28 15.56 6.68
N ALA A 393 10.31 15.29 5.87
CA ALA A 393 10.31 14.18 4.92
C ALA A 393 10.39 12.83 5.62
N LEU A 394 11.22 12.71 6.66
CA LEU A 394 11.32 11.52 7.50
C LEU A 394 10.00 11.24 8.24
N ALA A 395 9.36 12.26 8.80
CA ALA A 395 8.07 12.15 9.46
C ALA A 395 6.99 11.66 8.48
N LYS A 396 6.97 12.16 7.24
CA LYS A 396 6.06 11.66 6.19
C LYS A 396 6.33 10.20 5.83
N GLN A 397 7.60 9.84 5.64
CA GLN A 397 7.99 8.46 5.33
C GLN A 397 7.63 7.50 6.46
N SER A 398 7.86 7.92 7.72
CA SER A 398 7.50 7.18 8.93
C SER A 398 5.99 6.93 8.97
N VAL A 399 5.17 7.97 8.80
CA VAL A 399 3.71 7.84 8.71
C VAL A 399 3.30 6.86 7.61
N THR A 400 3.86 6.95 6.41
CA THR A 400 3.55 5.98 5.33
C THR A 400 3.90 4.55 5.72
N SER A 401 5.06 4.31 6.35
CA SER A 401 5.48 2.97 6.77
C SER A 401 4.61 2.40 7.89
N GLN A 402 4.23 3.24 8.85
CA GLN A 402 3.40 2.86 9.99
C GLN A 402 1.95 2.60 9.56
N LEU A 403 1.41 3.42 8.65
CA LEU A 403 0.12 3.15 8.02
C LEU A 403 0.13 1.81 7.29
N ALA A 404 1.14 1.55 6.46
CA ALA A 404 1.24 0.27 5.75
C ALA A 404 1.36 -0.94 6.71
N GLN A 405 2.08 -0.77 7.84
CA GLN A 405 2.19 -1.80 8.87
C GLN A 405 0.84 -2.04 9.57
N GLU A 406 0.12 -0.97 9.91
CA GLU A 406 -1.20 -1.05 10.55
C GLU A 406 -2.24 -1.68 9.62
N GLU A 407 -2.27 -1.28 8.34
CA GLU A 407 -3.09 -1.90 7.31
C GLU A 407 -2.73 -3.37 7.11
N SER A 408 -1.45 -3.73 7.12
CA SER A 408 -1.01 -5.13 7.01
C SER A 408 -1.49 -5.97 8.19
N THR A 409 -1.40 -5.44 9.41
CA THR A 409 -1.91 -6.08 10.62
C THR A 409 -3.42 -6.28 10.54
N LEU A 410 -4.14 -5.25 10.09
CA LEU A 410 -5.58 -5.31 9.87
C LEU A 410 -5.98 -6.37 8.86
N VAL A 411 -5.38 -6.37 7.68
CA VAL A 411 -5.69 -7.32 6.60
C VAL A 411 -5.40 -8.76 7.00
N ARG A 412 -4.32 -8.98 7.77
CA ARG A 412 -3.98 -10.33 8.26
C ARG A 412 -5.07 -10.91 9.16
N GLY A 413 -5.82 -10.05 9.86
CA GLY A 413 -6.71 -10.46 10.93
C GLY A 413 -5.95 -11.02 12.12
N CYS A 414 -6.69 -11.55 13.09
CA CYS A 414 -6.14 -12.04 14.34
C CYS A 414 -7.04 -13.14 14.94
N THR A 415 -6.49 -13.88 15.89
CA THR A 415 -7.23 -14.88 16.67
C THR A 415 -7.25 -14.42 18.11
N GLU A 416 -8.46 -14.27 18.65
CA GLU A 416 -8.70 -13.98 20.05
C GLU A 416 -9.21 -15.24 20.77
N PRO A 417 -9.14 -15.31 22.11
CA PRO A 417 -9.58 -16.47 22.86
C PRO A 417 -11.02 -16.95 22.56
N ASP A 418 -11.89 -16.04 22.13
CA ASP A 418 -13.32 -16.24 21.90
C ASP A 418 -13.73 -16.27 20.42
N GLY A 419 -12.78 -16.14 19.49
CA GLY A 419 -13.06 -16.27 18.05
C GLY A 419 -11.97 -15.79 17.11
N LYS A 420 -12.15 -16.10 15.82
CA LYS A 420 -11.32 -15.55 14.73
C LYS A 420 -11.92 -14.24 14.23
N VAL A 421 -11.09 -13.23 14.08
CA VAL A 421 -11.45 -11.96 13.46
C VAL A 421 -11.10 -12.02 11.98
N THR A 422 -12.09 -11.75 11.13
CA THR A 422 -11.91 -11.67 9.68
C THR A 422 -11.99 -10.22 9.22
N THR A 423 -11.11 -9.83 8.31
CA THR A 423 -11.05 -8.46 7.79
C THR A 423 -11.46 -8.41 6.34
N THR A 424 -12.30 -7.43 6.00
CA THR A 424 -12.67 -7.09 4.63
C THR A 424 -12.25 -5.65 4.36
N THR A 425 -11.52 -5.40 3.26
CA THR A 425 -11.16 -4.04 2.85
C THR A 425 -12.41 -3.25 2.47
N GLY A 426 -12.50 -2.01 2.92
CA GLY A 426 -13.58 -1.09 2.58
C GLY A 426 -13.43 -0.46 1.18
N PRO A 427 -14.39 0.38 0.79
CA PRO A 427 -14.41 1.02 -0.53
C PRO A 427 -13.39 2.14 -0.70
N THR A 428 -12.82 2.65 0.40
CA THR A 428 -11.85 3.75 0.43
C THR A 428 -10.54 3.27 1.03
N ASP A 429 -9.40 3.76 0.51
CA ASP A 429 -8.08 3.42 1.04
C ASP A 429 -7.98 3.70 2.55
N GLY A 430 -7.37 2.75 3.28
CA GLY A 430 -7.25 2.81 4.74
C GLY A 430 -8.54 2.46 5.51
N THR A 431 -9.61 2.00 4.84
CA THR A 431 -10.85 1.57 5.50
C THR A 431 -11.02 0.05 5.52
N PHE A 432 -11.55 -0.48 6.61
CA PHE A 432 -11.70 -1.91 6.85
C PHE A 432 -12.98 -2.22 7.64
N LEU A 433 -13.57 -3.38 7.38
CA LEU A 433 -14.59 -4.01 8.20
C LEU A 433 -13.98 -5.25 8.86
N LEU A 434 -13.90 -5.23 10.18
CA LEU A 434 -13.49 -6.37 10.99
C LEU A 434 -14.75 -7.06 11.50
N THR A 435 -14.83 -8.36 11.33
CA THR A 435 -15.97 -9.19 11.76
C THR A 435 -15.47 -10.26 12.70
N LYS A 436 -16.06 -10.32 13.89
CA LYS A 436 -15.77 -11.33 14.90
C LYS A 436 -17.05 -12.06 15.28
N LYS A 437 -17.05 -13.38 15.12
CA LYS A 437 -18.15 -14.22 15.59
C LYS A 437 -17.87 -14.58 17.06
N VAL A 438 -18.66 -14.03 17.98
CA VAL A 438 -18.52 -14.32 19.41
C VAL A 438 -19.08 -15.73 19.67
N THR A 439 -18.26 -16.60 20.25
CA THR A 439 -18.64 -17.99 20.52
C THR A 439 -19.04 -18.14 21.99
N GLY A 440 -20.33 -18.40 22.27
CA GLY A 440 -20.79 -18.78 23.62
C GLY A 440 -21.75 -17.80 24.30
N ASP A 441 -21.80 -16.55 23.86
CA ASP A 441 -22.77 -15.56 24.35
C ASP A 441 -23.94 -15.35 23.35
N ALA A 442 -25.09 -14.93 23.88
CA ALA A 442 -26.27 -14.57 23.07
C ALA A 442 -26.05 -13.31 22.18
N SER A 443 -24.87 -12.67 22.24
CA SER A 443 -24.51 -11.37 21.65
C SER A 443 -24.15 -11.42 20.15
N GLY A 444 -24.02 -12.61 19.57
CA GLY A 444 -23.87 -12.82 18.12
C GLY A 444 -22.60 -12.22 17.49
N THR A 445 -22.71 -11.59 16.31
CA THR A 445 -21.54 -11.10 15.53
C THR A 445 -21.22 -9.65 15.88
N ASP A 446 -19.96 -9.36 16.20
CA ASP A 446 -19.41 -8.00 16.35
C ASP A 446 -18.78 -7.54 15.03
N TYR A 447 -19.17 -6.35 14.58
CA TYR A 447 -18.69 -5.67 13.38
C TYR A 447 -18.01 -4.37 13.80
N ARG A 448 -16.76 -4.16 13.37
CA ARG A 448 -16.03 -2.91 13.59
C ARG A 448 -15.59 -2.28 12.28
N TRP A 449 -15.95 -1.02 12.09
CA TRP A 449 -15.44 -0.21 10.98
C TRP A 449 -14.22 0.53 11.45
N VAL A 450 -13.11 0.30 10.77
CA VAL A 450 -11.80 0.83 11.13
C VAL A 450 -11.29 1.67 9.97
N GLY A 451 -10.91 2.90 10.25
CA GLY A 451 -10.33 3.81 9.29
C GLY A 451 -8.98 4.31 9.78
N VAL A 452 -7.96 4.24 8.93
CA VAL A 452 -6.62 4.73 9.22
C VAL A 452 -6.27 5.80 8.19
N THR A 453 -5.76 6.95 8.62
CA THR A 453 -5.37 8.03 7.71
C THR A 453 -4.26 8.90 8.28
N PRO A 454 -3.38 9.47 7.45
CA PRO A 454 -2.51 10.56 7.87
C PRO A 454 -3.34 11.78 8.28
N LEU A 455 -2.79 12.57 9.20
CA LEU A 455 -3.26 13.90 9.56
C LEU A 455 -2.54 14.97 8.71
N ALA A 456 -3.08 16.19 8.66
CA ALA A 456 -2.39 17.35 8.09
C ALA A 456 -1.14 17.73 8.91
N THR A 457 -1.18 17.44 10.22
CA THR A 457 0.00 17.57 11.09
C THR A 457 1.11 16.61 10.65
N PRO A 458 2.31 17.09 10.28
CA PRO A 458 3.42 16.23 9.86
C PRO A 458 3.80 15.23 10.95
N GLY A 459 4.04 13.97 10.56
CA GLY A 459 4.39 12.88 11.48
C GLY A 459 3.20 12.29 12.23
N ALA A 460 1.98 12.79 12.02
CA ALA A 460 0.81 12.33 12.73
C ALA A 460 -0.15 11.51 11.83
N TRP A 461 -0.77 10.50 12.42
CA TRP A 461 -1.84 9.73 11.81
C TRP A 461 -2.86 9.32 12.86
N THR A 462 -4.01 8.88 12.39
CA THR A 462 -5.12 8.50 13.27
C THR A 462 -5.79 7.22 12.84
N THR A 463 -6.32 6.53 13.84
CA THR A 463 -7.14 5.32 13.71
C THR A 463 -8.49 5.63 14.32
N ILE A 464 -9.56 5.42 13.56
CA ILE A 464 -10.95 5.68 13.93
C ILE A 464 -11.69 4.35 13.93
N VAL A 465 -12.41 4.06 15.00
CA VAL A 465 -13.16 2.82 15.15
C VAL A 465 -14.56 3.12 15.67
N PHE A 466 -15.58 2.48 15.10
CA PHE A 466 -16.88 2.33 15.73
C PHE A 466 -17.44 0.94 15.43
N HIS A 467 -18.39 0.48 16.25
CA HIS A 467 -18.84 -0.90 16.24
C HIS A 467 -20.34 -1.03 16.02
N GLN A 468 -20.77 -2.23 15.63
CA GLN A 468 -22.15 -2.70 15.63
C GLN A 468 -22.15 -4.15 16.08
N THR A 469 -23.06 -4.51 16.96
CA THR A 469 -23.31 -5.90 17.33
C THR A 469 -24.60 -6.39 16.71
N SER A 470 -24.71 -7.70 16.49
CA SER A 470 -25.88 -8.29 15.82
C SER A 470 -27.19 -8.21 16.62
N ASP A 471 -27.12 -7.95 17.93
CA ASP A 471 -28.27 -7.62 18.78
C ASP A 471 -28.70 -6.14 18.67
N GLY A 472 -28.05 -5.38 17.78
CA GLY A 472 -28.40 -4.00 17.46
C GLY A 472 -27.82 -2.96 18.42
N GLN A 473 -26.71 -3.24 19.12
CA GLN A 473 -25.95 -2.19 19.82
C GLN A 473 -24.98 -1.49 18.85
N GLY A 474 -24.63 -0.25 19.17
CA GLY A 474 -23.71 0.57 18.36
C GLY A 474 -24.36 1.16 17.11
N PHE A 475 -23.66 1.08 15.98
CA PHE A 475 -24.09 1.66 14.71
C PHE A 475 -25.36 0.98 14.16
N GLN A 476 -26.35 1.77 13.77
CA GLN A 476 -27.69 1.31 13.39
C GLN A 476 -27.94 1.28 11.86
N GLY A 477 -26.93 1.64 11.07
CA GLY A 477 -27.05 1.71 9.61
C GLY A 477 -26.65 0.42 8.88
N THR A 478 -26.70 0.51 7.55
CA THR A 478 -26.14 -0.51 6.65
C THR A 478 -24.62 -0.41 6.57
N PRO A 479 -23.89 -1.47 6.16
CA PRO A 479 -22.45 -1.40 5.95
C PRO A 479 -22.00 -0.28 5.00
N LYS A 480 -22.80 0.03 3.97
CA LYS A 480 -22.54 1.15 3.05
C LYS A 480 -22.61 2.50 3.77
N GLN A 481 -23.59 2.68 4.65
CA GLN A 481 -23.71 3.90 5.45
C GLN A 481 -22.59 4.00 6.48
N ALA A 482 -22.16 2.87 7.07
CA ALA A 482 -21.02 2.85 7.97
C ALA A 482 -19.74 3.32 7.28
N PHE A 483 -19.42 2.81 6.08
CA PHE A 483 -18.26 3.30 5.35
C PHE A 483 -18.37 4.78 4.96
N ALA A 484 -19.57 5.25 4.58
CA ALA A 484 -19.78 6.67 4.32
C ALA A 484 -19.55 7.55 5.56
N GLU A 485 -19.97 7.07 6.74
CA GLU A 485 -19.76 7.76 8.00
C GLU A 485 -18.28 7.71 8.44
N LEU A 486 -17.61 6.58 8.25
CA LEU A 486 -16.17 6.46 8.47
C LEU A 486 -15.40 7.42 7.56
N ASP A 487 -15.75 7.51 6.28
CA ASP A 487 -15.13 8.46 5.34
C ASP A 487 -15.35 9.91 5.76
N ARG A 488 -16.54 10.25 6.29
CA ARG A 488 -16.82 11.58 6.86
C ARG A 488 -15.90 11.89 8.03
N LEU A 489 -15.73 10.95 8.97
CA LEU A 489 -14.84 11.11 10.11
C LEU A 489 -13.37 11.21 9.67
N LEU A 490 -12.91 10.36 8.75
CA LEU A 490 -11.55 10.45 8.20
C LEU A 490 -11.30 11.77 7.48
N ALA A 491 -12.29 12.31 6.76
CA ALA A 491 -12.19 13.64 6.14
C ALA A 491 -12.08 14.78 7.16
N LEU A 492 -12.71 14.66 8.34
CA LEU A 492 -12.53 15.61 9.45
C LEU A 492 -11.15 15.45 10.10
N ALA A 493 -10.69 14.21 10.30
CA ALA A 493 -9.37 13.91 10.83
C ALA A 493 -8.25 14.49 9.95
N ARG A 494 -8.31 14.32 8.63
CA ARG A 494 -7.31 14.88 7.68
C ARG A 494 -7.18 16.40 7.74
N GLN A 495 -8.11 17.12 8.36
CA GLN A 495 -8.05 18.57 8.56
C GLN A 495 -7.30 18.97 9.86
N LYS A 496 -6.99 18.01 10.74
CA LYS A 496 -6.16 18.16 11.93
C LYS A 496 -4.71 17.88 11.61
#